data_AF-A0A428Y8R9-F1
#
_entry.id   AF-A0A428Y8R9-F1
#
_cell.length_a   1.000
_cell.length_b   1.000
_cell.length_c   1.000
_cell.angle_alpha   90.00
_cell.angle_beta   90.00
_cell.angle_gamma   90.00
#
_symmetry.space_group_name_H-M   'P 1'
#
loop_
_entity.id
_entity.type
_entity.pdbx_description
1 polymer ?
#
loop_
_entity_poly.entity_id
_entity_poly.type
_entity_poly.pdbx_seq_one_letter_code
_entity_poly.pdbx_strand_id
1 'polypeptide(L)'
;MLLGVTAESEASTQHLSGSSSPELVLCAVEEPLAHAWEAAARQRHGIRVHHGSVLDAPVQAVVSPANSFGWMRGGIDAVYAEAFPNIEQTVRSAVLAFHGGELPVGEALIVPTGAPMPAWLISAPTMREPGQLLPEDTVHPYLAARGAFRLWRDGLLDDGVHIRDVIRTIALPGLGTGTGGVSPETCARQVMAAWDEVFSQQ
;
A
#
# COMPACT_ATOMS: atom_id res chain seq x y z
N MET A 1 24.45 -11.84 57.93
CA MET A 1 23.14 -11.69 57.26
C MET A 1 23.28 -10.48 56.35
N LEU A 2 23.00 -10.44 55.05
CA LEU A 2 22.71 -11.36 53.95
C LEU A 2 22.85 -10.47 52.67
N LEU A 3 23.03 -11.10 51.50
CA LEU A 3 23.33 -10.54 50.18
C LEU A 3 22.19 -9.76 49.48
N GLY A 4 22.54 -9.01 48.41
CA GLY A 4 21.72 -8.62 47.23
C GLY A 4 21.93 -7.15 46.83
N VAL A 5 22.42 -6.68 45.66
CA VAL A 5 22.22 -7.05 44.23
C VAL A 5 20.70 -7.11 43.93
N THR A 6 20.04 -6.32 43.07
CA THR A 6 20.38 -5.65 41.79
C THR A 6 19.32 -4.57 41.45
N ALA A 7 19.64 -3.80 40.42
CA ALA A 7 18.79 -2.99 39.55
C ALA A 7 17.34 -3.47 39.33
N GLU A 8 16.42 -2.55 39.03
CA GLU A 8 15.93 -2.36 37.66
C GLU A 8 15.07 -1.09 37.54
N SER A 9 15.44 -0.30 36.53
CA SER A 9 14.69 0.82 35.99
C SER A 9 13.41 0.27 35.39
N GLU A 10 12.25 0.65 35.94
CA GLU A 10 10.96 0.44 35.28
C GLU A 10 10.88 1.34 34.05
N ALA A 11 11.47 0.86 32.96
CA ALA A 11 11.10 1.30 31.63
C ALA A 11 9.61 0.96 31.46
N SER A 12 8.78 1.99 31.51
CA SER A 12 7.37 1.89 31.19
C SER A 12 7.24 1.48 29.72
N THR A 13 7.13 0.18 29.46
CA THR A 13 6.72 -0.36 28.17
C THR A 13 5.28 0.04 27.95
N GLN A 14 5.07 1.22 27.38
CA GLN A 14 3.78 1.58 26.80
C GLN A 14 3.51 0.57 25.69
N HIS A 15 2.63 -0.38 25.98
CA HIS A 15 2.00 -1.22 24.98
C HIS A 15 1.17 -0.26 24.10
N LEU A 16 1.78 0.23 23.02
CA LEU A 16 1.14 1.13 22.07
C LEU A 16 0.01 0.32 21.41
N SER A 17 -1.23 0.58 21.84
CA SER A 17 -2.42 0.06 21.18
C SER A 17 -2.38 0.49 19.72
N GLY A 18 -2.09 -0.45 18.81
CA GLY A 18 -2.05 -0.18 17.38
C GLY A 18 -3.39 0.38 16.90
N SER A 19 -3.35 1.44 16.10
CA SER A 19 -4.53 1.95 15.39
C SER A 19 -5.22 0.82 14.62
N SER A 20 -6.56 0.79 14.61
CA SER A 20 -7.35 -0.21 13.88
C SER A 20 -7.23 -0.08 12.35
N SER A 21 -6.76 1.07 11.86
CA SER A 21 -6.47 1.36 10.45
C SER A 21 -5.22 2.23 10.29
N PRO A 22 -4.57 2.24 9.11
CA PRO A 22 -3.56 3.26 8.81
C PRO A 22 -4.23 4.62 8.56
N GLU A 23 -3.43 5.68 8.44
CA GLU A 23 -3.82 6.87 7.68
C GLU A 23 -3.57 6.58 6.18
N LEU A 24 -4.61 6.68 5.38
CA LEU A 24 -4.55 6.52 3.93
C LEU A 24 -4.54 7.88 3.24
N VAL A 25 -3.52 8.11 2.42
CA VAL A 25 -3.36 9.30 1.60
C VAL A 25 -3.69 8.94 0.16
N LEU A 26 -4.88 9.28 -0.29
CA LEU A 26 -5.32 9.05 -1.67
C LEU A 26 -4.70 10.12 -2.57
N CYS A 27 -3.73 9.74 -3.41
CA CYS A 27 -3.02 10.68 -4.26
C CYS A 27 -3.58 10.66 -5.68
N ALA A 28 -3.67 11.84 -6.29
CA ALA A 28 -4.08 12.01 -7.67
C ALA A 28 -3.37 13.22 -8.29
N VAL A 29 -2.70 13.01 -9.42
CA VAL A 29 -2.17 14.09 -10.27
C VAL A 29 -3.27 14.63 -11.19
N GLU A 30 -4.16 13.76 -11.64
CA GLU A 30 -5.25 14.10 -12.56
C GLU A 30 -6.51 14.52 -11.79
N GLU A 31 -7.07 15.67 -12.18
CA GLU A 31 -8.25 16.29 -11.57
C GLU A 31 -9.48 15.36 -11.47
N PRO A 32 -9.82 14.53 -12.47
CA PRO A 32 -10.96 13.61 -12.37
C PRO A 32 -10.79 12.57 -11.24
N LEU A 33 -9.57 12.09 -11.01
CA LEU A 33 -9.28 11.14 -9.94
C LEU A 33 -9.27 11.82 -8.58
N ALA A 34 -8.74 13.04 -8.49
CA ALA A 34 -8.78 13.81 -7.25
C ALA A 34 -10.22 14.06 -6.79
N HIS A 35 -11.10 14.48 -7.70
CA HIS A 35 -12.53 14.64 -7.43
C HIS A 35 -13.22 13.33 -7.00
N ALA A 36 -12.91 12.22 -7.66
CA ALA A 36 -13.46 10.92 -7.31
C ALA A 36 -13.01 10.49 -5.90
N TRP A 37 -11.73 10.71 -5.54
CA TRP A 37 -11.23 10.49 -4.19
C TRP A 37 -11.92 11.37 -3.16
N GLU A 38 -12.09 12.66 -3.43
CA GLU A 38 -12.77 13.57 -2.50
C GLU A 38 -14.21 13.13 -2.23
N ALA A 39 -14.94 12.75 -3.28
CA ALA A 39 -16.30 12.27 -3.15
C ALA A 39 -16.38 10.97 -2.32
N ALA A 40 -15.43 10.05 -2.53
CA ALA A 40 -15.40 8.75 -1.86
C ALA A 40 -14.86 8.82 -0.43
N ALA A 41 -13.95 9.75 -0.13
CA ALA A 41 -13.39 9.94 1.21
C ALA A 41 -14.34 10.67 2.17
N ARG A 42 -15.44 11.27 1.67
CA ARG A 42 -16.41 11.97 2.54
C ARG A 42 -16.88 11.06 3.67
N GLN A 43 -16.85 11.60 4.89
CA GLN A 43 -17.32 10.93 6.12
C GLN A 43 -16.47 9.71 6.57
N ARG A 44 -15.28 9.49 6.01
CA ARG A 44 -14.35 8.46 6.48
C ARG A 44 -13.21 9.10 7.28
N HIS A 45 -12.99 8.59 8.48
CA HIS A 45 -11.82 8.96 9.29
C HIS A 45 -10.58 8.21 8.82
N GLY A 46 -9.40 8.79 9.04
CA GLY A 46 -8.13 8.17 8.65
C GLY A 46 -7.86 8.17 7.14
N ILE A 47 -8.66 8.89 6.34
CA ILE A 47 -8.44 9.06 4.90
C ILE A 47 -8.33 10.55 4.58
N ARG A 48 -7.32 10.93 3.81
CA ARG A 48 -7.21 12.27 3.22
C ARG A 48 -6.83 12.19 1.75
N VAL A 49 -7.17 13.23 1.00
CA VAL A 49 -6.83 13.35 -0.42
C VAL A 49 -5.63 14.28 -0.58
N HIS A 50 -4.71 13.90 -1.46
CA HIS A 50 -3.58 14.73 -1.88
C HIS A 50 -3.63 14.92 -3.40
N HIS A 51 -3.75 16.18 -3.81
CA HIS A 51 -3.65 16.60 -5.20
C HIS A 51 -2.17 16.74 -5.56
N GLY A 52 -1.59 15.67 -6.12
CA GLY A 52 -0.16 15.56 -6.39
C GLY A 52 0.32 14.13 -6.50
N SER A 53 1.63 13.96 -6.65
CA SER A 53 2.24 12.64 -6.72
C SER A 53 2.20 11.94 -5.36
N VAL A 54 2.16 10.62 -5.38
CA VAL A 54 2.42 9.77 -4.20
C VAL A 54 3.76 10.06 -3.54
N LEU A 55 4.76 10.52 -4.32
CA LEU A 55 6.10 10.84 -3.81
C LEU A 55 6.16 12.20 -3.09
N ASP A 56 5.17 13.06 -3.26
CA ASP A 56 5.09 14.37 -2.60
C ASP A 56 4.49 14.26 -1.19
N ALA A 57 3.84 13.14 -0.89
CA ALA A 57 3.19 12.90 0.39
C ALA A 57 4.20 12.38 1.43
N PRO A 58 4.26 12.96 2.65
CA PRO A 58 5.12 12.46 3.73
C PRO A 58 4.51 11.18 4.32
N VAL A 59 4.76 10.05 3.67
CA VAL A 59 4.22 8.73 4.03
C VAL A 59 5.32 7.69 4.24
N GLN A 60 5.03 6.67 5.03
CA GLN A 60 6.00 5.60 5.32
C GLN A 60 5.98 4.51 4.25
N ALA A 61 4.83 4.30 3.60
CA ALA A 61 4.68 3.35 2.51
C ALA A 61 3.92 3.95 1.32
N VAL A 62 4.24 3.47 0.12
CA VAL A 62 3.50 3.73 -1.13
C VAL A 62 2.93 2.44 -1.69
N VAL A 63 1.76 2.51 -2.34
CA VAL A 63 1.17 1.38 -3.06
C VAL A 63 1.54 1.45 -4.54
N SER A 64 2.01 0.33 -5.09
CA SER A 64 2.26 0.12 -6.51
C SER A 64 1.13 -0.73 -7.12
N PRO A 65 0.29 -0.16 -8.01
CA PRO A 65 -0.75 -0.87 -8.74
C PRO A 65 -0.14 -1.71 -9.88
N ALA A 66 0.74 -2.64 -9.52
CA ALA A 66 1.63 -3.36 -10.41
C ALA A 66 0.92 -4.31 -11.39
N ASN A 67 1.71 -4.94 -12.24
CA ASN A 67 1.37 -6.22 -12.86
C ASN A 67 1.89 -7.39 -12.01
N SER A 68 1.36 -8.59 -12.24
CA SER A 68 1.71 -9.80 -11.47
C SER A 68 3.19 -10.20 -11.54
N PHE A 69 3.97 -9.68 -12.49
CA PHE A 69 5.40 -9.99 -12.63
C PHE A 69 6.33 -8.94 -12.02
N GLY A 70 5.79 -7.87 -11.44
CA GLY A 70 6.57 -6.81 -10.81
C GLY A 70 7.38 -5.94 -11.78
N TRP A 71 7.02 -5.89 -13.06
CA TRP A 71 7.64 -4.95 -14.00
C TRP A 71 7.18 -3.52 -13.70
N MET A 72 8.09 -2.56 -13.64
CA MET A 72 7.83 -1.19 -13.18
C MET A 72 8.10 -0.15 -14.27
N ARG A 73 7.50 -0.34 -15.44
CA ARG A 73 7.86 0.38 -16.68
C ARG A 73 6.82 1.37 -17.19
N GLY A 74 5.70 1.52 -16.50
CA GLY A 74 4.61 2.37 -16.96
C GLY A 74 3.84 3.02 -15.81
N GLY A 75 3.16 4.13 -16.12
CA GLY A 75 2.38 4.88 -15.16
C GLY A 75 3.19 5.24 -13.91
N ILE A 76 2.57 5.08 -12.74
CA ILE A 76 3.22 5.37 -11.47
C ILE A 76 4.38 4.42 -11.14
N ASP A 77 4.39 3.19 -11.68
CA ASP A 77 5.49 2.27 -11.41
C ASP A 77 6.80 2.73 -12.04
N ALA A 78 6.75 3.39 -13.20
CA ALA A 78 7.92 4.03 -13.79
C ALA A 78 8.46 5.16 -12.89
N VAL A 79 7.56 5.95 -12.28
CA VAL A 79 7.93 7.01 -11.34
C VAL A 79 8.62 6.44 -10.10
N TYR A 80 8.14 5.31 -9.57
CA TYR A 80 8.81 4.60 -8.48
C TYR A 80 10.17 4.05 -8.90
N ALA A 81 10.30 3.48 -10.10
CA ALA A 81 11.56 2.95 -10.62
C ALA A 81 12.62 4.05 -10.79
N GLU A 82 12.21 5.26 -11.15
CA GLU A 82 13.08 6.43 -11.23
C GLU A 82 13.48 6.95 -9.84
N ALA A 83 12.54 6.96 -8.88
CA ALA A 83 12.77 7.50 -7.55
C ALA A 83 13.57 6.58 -6.62
N PHE A 84 13.42 5.26 -6.77
CA PHE A 84 13.99 4.26 -5.87
C PHE A 84 14.93 3.31 -6.62
N PRO A 85 16.26 3.48 -6.48
CA PRO A 85 17.23 2.61 -7.13
C PRO A 85 16.99 1.14 -6.81
N ASN A 86 17.01 0.29 -7.85
CA ASN A 86 16.83 -1.17 -7.77
C ASN A 86 15.43 -1.65 -7.35
N ILE A 87 14.42 -0.78 -7.18
CA ILE A 87 13.11 -1.20 -6.69
C ILE A 87 12.44 -2.26 -7.57
N GLU A 88 12.56 -2.16 -8.90
CA GLU A 88 12.05 -3.19 -9.82
C GLU A 88 12.70 -4.55 -9.52
N GLN A 89 14.02 -4.58 -9.32
CA GLN A 89 14.74 -5.81 -8.99
C GLN A 89 14.28 -6.36 -7.64
N THR A 90 14.14 -5.51 -6.62
CA THR A 90 13.68 -5.92 -5.28
C THR A 90 12.28 -6.52 -5.34
N VAL A 91 11.33 -5.87 -6.02
CA VAL A 91 9.97 -6.38 -6.20
C VAL A 91 10.01 -7.73 -6.93
N ARG A 92 10.73 -7.82 -8.06
CA ARG A 92 10.79 -9.06 -8.85
C ARG A 92 11.43 -10.21 -8.09
N SER A 93 12.48 -9.95 -7.31
CA SER A 93 13.10 -10.95 -6.45
C SER A 93 12.15 -11.43 -5.36
N ALA A 94 11.37 -10.53 -4.75
CA ALA A 94 10.35 -10.90 -3.76
C ALA A 94 9.21 -11.72 -4.40
N VAL A 95 8.70 -11.30 -5.57
CA VAL A 95 7.69 -12.05 -6.32
C VAL A 95 8.20 -13.46 -6.66
N LEU A 96 9.46 -13.60 -7.08
CA LEU A 96 10.07 -14.89 -7.36
C LEU A 96 10.19 -15.76 -6.10
N ALA A 97 10.71 -15.19 -5.02
CA ALA A 97 10.99 -15.92 -3.79
C ALA A 97 9.72 -16.40 -3.06
N PHE A 98 8.69 -15.55 -3.01
CA PHE A 98 7.51 -15.79 -2.19
C PHE A 98 6.29 -16.29 -2.98
N HIS A 99 6.22 -16.00 -4.29
CA HIS A 99 5.07 -16.37 -5.14
C HIS A 99 5.47 -17.14 -6.42
N GLY A 100 6.72 -17.63 -6.50
CA GLY A 100 7.16 -18.45 -7.62
C GLY A 100 7.25 -17.72 -8.96
N GLY A 101 7.28 -16.38 -8.93
CA GLY A 101 7.47 -15.54 -10.12
C GLY A 101 6.21 -14.85 -10.63
N GLU A 102 5.05 -15.10 -10.02
CA GLU A 102 3.78 -14.43 -10.35
C GLU A 102 2.99 -14.12 -9.08
N LEU A 103 2.82 -12.83 -8.76
CA LEU A 103 1.97 -12.36 -7.66
C LEU A 103 0.53 -12.19 -8.17
N PRO A 104 -0.45 -12.99 -7.71
CA PRO A 104 -1.82 -12.91 -8.22
C PRO A 104 -2.51 -11.57 -7.90
N VAL A 105 -3.44 -11.15 -8.76
CA VAL A 105 -4.35 -10.04 -8.45
C VAL A 105 -5.18 -10.40 -7.21
N GLY A 106 -5.17 -9.54 -6.20
CA GLY A 106 -5.82 -9.78 -4.90
C GLY A 106 -4.87 -10.18 -3.78
N GLU A 107 -3.61 -10.46 -4.11
CA GLU A 107 -2.52 -10.59 -3.16
C GLU A 107 -1.66 -9.31 -3.18
N ALA A 108 -0.83 -9.15 -2.16
CA ALA A 108 0.13 -8.06 -2.09
C ALA A 108 1.38 -8.52 -1.33
N LEU A 109 2.51 -7.91 -1.65
CA LEU A 109 3.75 -8.05 -0.88
C LEU A 109 4.36 -6.68 -0.60
N ILE A 110 5.25 -6.62 0.37
CA ILE A 110 5.95 -5.40 0.77
C ILE A 110 7.45 -5.57 0.57
N VAL A 111 8.12 -4.52 0.11
CA VAL A 111 9.58 -4.47 -0.05
C VAL A 111 10.14 -3.14 0.45
N PRO A 112 11.39 -3.10 0.92
CA PRO A 112 12.06 -1.85 1.23
C PRO A 112 12.35 -1.07 -0.06
N THR A 113 12.18 0.26 -0.03
CA THR A 113 12.55 1.15 -1.15
C THR A 113 14.04 1.48 -1.18
N GLY A 114 14.74 1.31 -0.05
CA GLY A 114 16.10 1.79 0.15
C GLY A 114 16.19 3.31 0.42
N ALA A 115 15.06 4.02 0.44
CA ALA A 115 14.97 5.43 0.79
C ALA A 115 14.52 5.61 2.26
N PRO A 116 14.82 6.75 2.91
CA PRO A 116 14.35 7.02 4.26
C PRO A 116 12.83 7.26 4.32
N MET A 117 12.24 7.84 3.27
CA MET A 117 10.81 8.12 3.19
C MET A 117 10.37 8.28 1.73
N PRO A 118 9.36 7.53 1.24
CA PRO A 118 8.78 6.35 1.88
C PRO A 118 9.81 5.23 1.98
N ALA A 119 9.85 4.54 3.13
CA ALA A 119 10.78 3.44 3.37
C ALA A 119 10.31 2.12 2.75
N TRP A 120 9.01 2.03 2.44
CA TRP A 120 8.37 0.80 1.99
C TRP A 120 7.53 1.01 0.72
N LEU A 121 7.49 -0.03 -0.11
CA LEU A 121 6.59 -0.14 -1.25
C LEU A 121 5.76 -1.42 -1.11
N ILE A 122 4.44 -1.26 -1.19
CA ILE A 122 3.49 -2.37 -1.22
C ILE A 122 3.13 -2.63 -2.69
N SER A 123 3.57 -3.76 -3.24
CA SER A 123 3.20 -4.21 -4.58
C SER A 123 1.86 -4.93 -4.51
N ALA A 124 0.84 -4.38 -5.20
CA ALA A 124 -0.52 -4.91 -5.21
C ALA A 124 -1.04 -4.95 -6.65
N PRO A 125 -0.96 -6.11 -7.33
CA PRO A 125 -1.23 -6.20 -8.75
C PRO A 125 -2.68 -5.87 -9.12
N THR A 126 -2.86 -5.03 -10.14
CA THR A 126 -4.17 -4.71 -10.72
C THR A 126 -4.42 -5.43 -12.05
N MET A 127 -3.39 -6.05 -12.61
CA MET A 127 -3.44 -6.79 -13.87
C MET A 127 -2.39 -7.89 -13.85
N ARG A 128 -2.56 -8.90 -14.71
CA ARG A 128 -1.56 -9.97 -14.82
C ARG A 128 -0.38 -9.50 -15.66
N GLU A 129 -0.66 -9.03 -16.86
CA GLU A 129 0.36 -8.60 -17.82
C GLU A 129 0.51 -7.07 -17.83
N PRO A 130 1.73 -6.53 -17.99
CA PRO A 130 1.94 -5.09 -18.08
C PRO A 130 1.16 -4.47 -19.23
N GLY A 131 0.44 -3.38 -18.96
CA GLY A 131 -0.29 -2.63 -19.99
C GLY A 131 -1.61 -3.26 -20.44
N GLN A 132 -2.09 -4.29 -19.73
CA GLN A 132 -3.37 -4.91 -19.99
C GLN A 132 -4.53 -3.93 -19.71
N LEU A 133 -5.39 -3.72 -20.70
CA LEU A 133 -6.66 -3.03 -20.51
C LEU A 133 -7.61 -3.92 -19.70
N LEU A 134 -8.22 -3.37 -18.66
CA LEU A 134 -9.13 -4.10 -17.80
C LEU A 134 -10.57 -4.02 -18.33
N PRO A 135 -11.38 -5.08 -18.16
CA PRO A 135 -12.82 -5.03 -18.44
C PRO A 135 -13.51 -3.93 -17.65
N GLU A 136 -14.57 -3.34 -18.22
CA GLU A 136 -15.35 -2.26 -17.56
C GLU A 136 -15.97 -2.71 -16.23
N ASP A 137 -16.35 -3.98 -16.13
CA ASP A 137 -16.92 -4.62 -14.94
C ASP A 137 -15.87 -5.25 -14.01
N THR A 138 -14.58 -4.96 -14.21
CA THR A 138 -13.48 -5.51 -13.40
C THR A 138 -13.64 -5.18 -11.92
N VAL A 139 -13.22 -6.11 -11.06
CA VAL A 139 -13.09 -5.93 -9.62
C VAL A 139 -11.63 -5.77 -9.17
N HIS A 140 -10.70 -5.64 -10.10
CA HIS A 140 -9.26 -5.63 -9.81
C HIS A 140 -8.81 -4.50 -8.87
N PRO A 141 -9.29 -3.24 -9.00
CA PRO A 141 -8.98 -2.19 -8.02
C PRO A 141 -9.36 -2.59 -6.58
N TYR A 142 -10.54 -3.17 -6.39
CA TYR A 142 -10.98 -3.66 -5.09
C TYR A 142 -10.09 -4.81 -4.59
N LEU A 143 -9.77 -5.78 -5.44
CA LEU A 143 -8.91 -6.91 -5.07
C LEU A 143 -7.51 -6.44 -4.67
N ALA A 144 -6.89 -5.56 -5.45
CA ALA A 144 -5.57 -5.00 -5.18
C ALA A 144 -5.56 -4.20 -3.86
N ALA A 145 -6.53 -3.30 -3.67
CA ALA A 145 -6.66 -2.54 -2.42
C ALA A 145 -6.85 -3.45 -1.21
N ARG A 146 -7.75 -4.45 -1.31
CA ARG A 146 -8.00 -5.42 -0.24
C ARG A 146 -6.75 -6.23 0.11
N GLY A 147 -5.98 -6.65 -0.90
CA GLY A 147 -4.70 -7.33 -0.71
C GLY A 147 -3.72 -6.47 0.07
N ALA A 148 -3.53 -5.20 -0.36
CA ALA A 148 -2.65 -4.25 0.33
C ALA A 148 -3.08 -3.97 1.78
N PHE A 149 -4.38 -3.78 2.03
CA PHE A 149 -4.91 -3.49 3.36
C PHE A 149 -4.80 -4.69 4.31
N ARG A 150 -5.06 -5.92 3.82
CA ARG A 150 -4.88 -7.15 4.61
C ARG A 150 -3.40 -7.41 4.90
N LEU A 151 -2.52 -7.18 3.92
CA LEU A 151 -1.09 -7.25 4.15
C LEU A 151 -0.66 -6.28 5.25
N TRP A 152 -1.11 -5.03 5.21
CA TRP A 152 -0.80 -4.07 6.27
C TRP A 152 -1.31 -4.53 7.65
N ARG A 153 -2.56 -5.01 7.71
CA ARG A 153 -3.23 -5.37 8.96
C ARG A 153 -2.62 -6.61 9.63
N ASP A 154 -2.35 -7.65 8.84
CA ASP A 154 -2.06 -8.99 9.32
C ASP A 154 -0.61 -9.44 9.02
N GLY A 155 0.06 -8.77 8.08
CA GLY A 155 1.38 -9.16 7.59
C GLY A 155 2.52 -8.87 8.55
N LEU A 156 3.62 -9.59 8.33
CA LEU A 156 4.88 -9.48 9.06
C LEU A 156 5.98 -9.04 8.10
N LEU A 157 6.92 -8.26 8.61
CA LEU A 157 8.22 -8.06 7.97
C LEU A 157 9.11 -9.30 8.15
N ASP A 158 10.24 -9.34 7.44
CA ASP A 158 11.20 -10.45 7.47
C ASP A 158 11.76 -10.74 8.87
N ASP A 159 11.80 -9.73 9.75
CA ASP A 159 12.24 -9.82 11.14
C ASP A 159 11.12 -10.24 12.12
N GLY A 160 9.92 -10.54 11.61
CA GLY A 160 8.76 -10.94 12.39
C GLY A 160 7.97 -9.80 13.02
N VAL A 161 8.33 -8.54 12.75
CA VAL A 161 7.56 -7.37 13.23
C VAL A 161 6.29 -7.19 12.41
N HIS A 162 5.16 -6.92 13.07
CA HIS A 162 3.91 -6.61 12.36
C HIS A 162 4.02 -5.32 11.55
N ILE A 163 3.57 -5.36 10.29
CA ILE A 163 3.62 -4.20 9.38
C ILE A 163 2.87 -3.00 9.97
N ARG A 164 1.69 -3.22 10.56
CA ARG A 164 0.90 -2.15 11.22
C ARG A 164 1.60 -1.44 12.37
N ASP A 165 2.64 -2.03 12.96
CA ASP A 165 3.36 -1.44 14.08
C ASP A 165 4.43 -0.45 13.60
N VAL A 166 4.93 -0.63 12.36
CA VAL A 166 5.95 0.21 11.74
C VAL A 166 5.40 1.22 10.74
N ILE A 167 4.33 0.87 10.02
CA ILE A 167 3.72 1.70 8.99
C ILE A 167 2.37 2.21 9.50
N ARG A 168 2.26 3.53 9.63
CA ARG A 168 1.04 4.25 10.03
C ARG A 168 0.47 5.07 8.89
N THR A 169 1.27 5.49 7.92
CA THR A 169 0.83 6.31 6.77
C THR A 169 1.14 5.62 5.45
N ILE A 170 0.13 5.50 4.58
CA ILE A 170 0.22 4.86 3.27
C ILE A 170 -0.29 5.81 2.20
N ALA A 171 0.50 6.09 1.16
CA ALA A 171 0.00 6.75 -0.05
C ALA A 171 -0.50 5.73 -1.07
N LEU A 172 -1.67 5.97 -1.64
CA LEU A 172 -2.32 5.10 -2.60
C LEU A 172 -2.69 5.90 -3.87
N PRO A 173 -2.14 5.53 -5.04
CA PRO A 173 -2.51 6.14 -6.32
C PRO A 173 -3.82 5.52 -6.87
N GLY A 174 -4.27 6.01 -8.02
CA GLY A 174 -5.33 5.34 -8.79
C GLY A 174 -4.96 3.90 -9.16
N LEU A 175 -5.79 2.94 -8.75
CA LEU A 175 -5.60 1.52 -9.04
C LEU A 175 -6.30 1.17 -10.36
N GLY A 176 -5.51 0.82 -11.40
CA GLY A 176 -6.03 0.45 -12.72
C GLY A 176 -6.54 1.61 -13.58
N THR A 177 -6.43 2.87 -13.14
CA THR A 177 -6.99 4.03 -13.84
C THR A 177 -6.16 4.54 -15.02
N GLY A 178 -4.87 4.19 -15.07
CA GLY A 178 -3.98 4.53 -16.18
C GLY A 178 -4.13 3.57 -17.35
N THR A 179 -3.12 2.73 -17.57
CA THR A 179 -3.11 1.72 -18.65
C THR A 179 -4.27 0.72 -18.57
N GLY A 180 -4.80 0.49 -17.36
CA GLY A 180 -5.94 -0.40 -17.14
C GLY A 180 -7.29 0.17 -17.59
N GLY A 181 -7.39 1.49 -17.83
CA GLY A 181 -8.62 2.13 -18.34
C GLY A 181 -9.81 2.17 -17.38
N VAL A 182 -9.61 1.86 -16.09
CA VAL A 182 -10.69 1.92 -15.09
C VAL A 182 -11.09 3.38 -14.85
N SER A 183 -12.39 3.67 -14.83
CA SER A 183 -12.86 5.02 -14.54
C SER A 183 -12.45 5.46 -13.12
N PRO A 184 -12.13 6.74 -12.91
CA PRO A 184 -11.78 7.25 -11.58
C PRO A 184 -12.83 6.95 -10.51
N GLU A 185 -14.11 7.06 -10.84
CA GLU A 185 -15.23 6.79 -9.94
C GLU A 185 -15.33 5.31 -9.57
N THR A 186 -15.07 4.42 -10.54
CA THR A 186 -15.05 2.98 -10.30
C THR A 186 -13.89 2.59 -9.39
N CYS A 187 -12.70 3.14 -9.62
CA CYS A 187 -11.55 2.98 -8.74
C CYS A 187 -11.88 3.49 -7.32
N ALA A 188 -12.39 4.72 -7.22
CA ALA A 188 -12.81 5.36 -5.97
C ALA A 188 -13.74 4.49 -5.13
N ARG A 189 -14.83 4.05 -5.75
CA ARG A 189 -15.83 3.18 -5.12
C ARG A 189 -15.24 1.85 -4.67
N GLN A 190 -14.40 1.23 -5.49
CA GLN A 190 -13.83 -0.09 -5.21
C GLN A 190 -12.78 -0.06 -4.09
N VAL A 191 -11.93 0.96 -4.06
CA VAL A 191 -10.94 1.14 -2.98
C VAL A 191 -11.66 1.39 -1.65
N MET A 192 -12.72 2.22 -1.64
CA MET A 192 -13.51 2.43 -0.41
C MET A 192 -14.24 1.17 0.04
N ALA A 193 -14.77 0.36 -0.88
CA ALA A 193 -15.38 -0.92 -0.52
C ALA A 193 -14.37 -1.86 0.15
N ALA A 194 -13.12 -1.90 -0.33
CA ALA A 194 -12.04 -2.66 0.29
C ALA A 194 -11.66 -2.10 1.66
N TRP A 195 -11.59 -0.77 1.80
CA TRP A 195 -11.33 -0.09 3.07
C TRP A 195 -12.38 -0.45 4.12
N ASP A 196 -13.67 -0.29 3.77
CA ASP A 196 -14.78 -0.53 4.67
C ASP A 196 -14.83 -1.99 5.12
N GLU A 197 -14.59 -2.94 4.21
CA GLU A 197 -14.50 -4.36 4.55
C GLU A 197 -13.39 -4.66 5.56
N VAL A 198 -12.19 -4.11 5.34
CA VAL A 198 -11.02 -4.50 6.13
C VAL A 198 -11.00 -3.78 7.49
N PHE A 199 -11.51 -2.54 7.57
CA PHE A 199 -11.33 -1.67 8.73
C PHE A 199 -12.62 -1.19 9.42
N SER A 200 -13.79 -1.25 8.77
CA SER A 200 -15.05 -0.76 9.38
C SER A 200 -15.87 -1.84 10.11
N GLN A 201 -15.38 -3.08 10.19
CA GLN A 201 -16.04 -4.21 10.86
C GLN A 201 -15.53 -4.46 12.30
N GLN A 202 -15.08 -3.44 13.03
CA GLN A 202 -14.66 -3.56 14.43
C GLN A 202 -15.40 -2.57 15.34
#